data_AF-G3IF77-F1
#
_entry.id   AF-G3IF77-F1
#
_cell.length_a   1.000
_cell.length_b   1.000
_cell.length_c   1.000
_cell.angle_alpha   90.00
_cell.angle_beta   90.00
_cell.angle_gamma   90.00
#
_symmetry.space_group_name_H-M   'P 1'
#
loop_
_entity.id
_entity.type
_entity.pdbx_description
1 polymer ?
#
loop_
_entity_poly.entity_id
_entity_poly.type
_entity_poly.pdbx_seq_one_letter_code
_entity_poly.pdbx_strand_id
1 'polypeptide(L)'
;MLFSETSCEVIRRSAQEQELNWHPGTEEEDEGDDLLLRSVDEFWWFPHMWSHMQPHLFHNESSLVEQMILNKEFALEHGIPTNLGYAVAPHHSGVYPVHIQLYAAWKKVWGIQVTSTEEYPHLKPARYRKGFIHNSIMVSAYFCA
;
A
#
# COMPACT_ATOMS: atom_id res chain seq x y z
N MET A 1 -20.25 9.21 -8.30
CA MET A 1 -19.34 9.79 -7.31
C MET A 1 -17.96 9.75 -7.95
N LEU A 2 -17.58 10.84 -8.63
CA LEU A 2 -16.32 10.94 -9.37
C LEU A 2 -15.32 11.57 -8.39
N PHE A 3 -14.29 10.83 -8.02
CA PHE A 3 -13.17 11.37 -7.26
C PHE A 3 -12.37 12.28 -8.21
N SER A 4 -12.14 13.53 -7.80
CA SER A 4 -11.36 14.51 -8.59
C SER A 4 -9.87 14.23 -8.45
N GLU A 5 -9.11 14.55 -9.51
CA GLU A 5 -7.66 14.33 -9.64
C GLU A 5 -6.82 14.89 -8.47
N THR A 6 -7.34 15.85 -7.71
CA THR A 6 -6.69 16.41 -6.50
C THR A 6 -6.60 15.44 -5.32
N SER A 7 -7.39 14.37 -5.27
CA SER A 7 -7.32 13.38 -4.18
C SER A 7 -6.19 12.34 -4.37
N CYS A 8 -5.62 12.21 -5.59
CA CYS A 8 -4.58 11.22 -5.89
C CYS A 8 -3.17 11.61 -5.40
N GLU A 9 -2.81 12.90 -5.41
CA GLU A 9 -1.48 13.34 -4.96
C GLU A 9 -1.28 13.17 -3.46
N VAL A 10 -2.37 13.27 -2.69
CA VAL A 10 -2.39 13.11 -1.23
C VAL A 10 -2.20 11.64 -0.82
N ILE A 11 -2.76 10.71 -1.60
CA ILE A 11 -2.63 9.26 -1.41
C ILE A 11 -1.17 8.79 -1.64
N ARG A 12 -0.41 9.49 -2.49
CA ARG A 12 0.95 9.09 -2.87
C ARG A 12 2.01 9.32 -1.79
N ARG A 13 1.90 10.38 -0.98
CA ARG A 13 2.87 10.66 0.11
C ARG A 13 2.66 9.77 1.33
N SER A 14 1.41 9.45 1.66
CA SER A 14 1.06 8.54 2.77
C SER A 14 1.63 7.13 2.67
N ALA A 15 2.14 6.75 1.49
CA ALA A 15 2.61 5.41 1.17
C ALA A 15 4.14 5.26 1.11
N GLN A 16 4.93 6.34 1.18
CA GLN A 16 6.37 6.29 0.91
C GLN A 16 7.29 6.58 2.11
N GLU A 17 6.81 7.20 3.19
CA GLU A 17 7.67 7.65 4.31
C GLU A 17 7.96 6.57 5.36
N GLN A 18 8.02 5.30 4.95
CA GLN A 18 8.40 4.20 5.84
C GLN A 18 9.74 3.58 5.44
N GLU A 19 10.73 4.46 5.24
CA GLU A 19 12.12 4.03 5.10
C GLU A 19 12.71 3.66 6.48
N LEU A 20 13.79 2.88 6.44
CA LEU A 20 14.60 2.38 7.57
C LEU A 20 15.16 3.44 8.53
N ASN A 21 14.78 4.72 8.37
CA ASN A 21 15.24 5.83 9.16
C ASN A 21 14.14 6.92 9.13
N TRP A 22 13.21 6.88 10.08
CA TRP A 22 12.27 7.99 10.30
C TRP A 22 13.05 9.29 10.47
N HIS A 23 12.64 10.33 9.74
CA HIS A 23 13.39 11.58 9.52
C HIS A 23 14.76 11.40 8.83
N PRO A 24 14.82 10.86 7.59
CA PRO A 24 16.06 10.76 6.82
C PRO A 24 16.32 12.00 5.95
N GLY A 25 15.36 12.92 5.88
CA GLY A 25 15.36 14.05 4.97
C GLY A 25 16.15 15.24 5.48
N THR A 26 15.92 16.37 4.83
CA THR A 26 16.26 17.68 5.37
C THR A 26 15.27 18.06 6.48
N GLU A 27 15.65 19.01 7.34
CA GLU A 27 14.76 19.52 8.41
C GLU A 27 13.39 19.97 7.87
N GLU A 28 13.36 20.60 6.69
CA GLU A 28 12.11 21.02 6.03
C GLU A 28 11.25 19.84 5.53
N GLU A 29 11.88 18.73 5.11
CA GLU A 29 11.18 17.51 4.69
C GLU A 29 10.61 16.78 5.92
N ASP A 30 11.42 16.62 6.97
CA ASP A 30 11.03 15.95 8.21
C ASP A 30 9.90 16.72 8.93
N GLU A 31 9.91 18.06 8.91
CA GLU A 31 8.79 18.89 9.37
C GLU A 31 7.51 18.66 8.56
N GLY A 32 7.65 18.37 7.27
CA GLY A 32 6.58 17.99 6.36
C GLY A 32 5.94 16.66 6.77
N ASP A 33 6.77 15.64 7.02
CA ASP A 33 6.32 14.32 7.48
C ASP A 33 5.57 14.44 8.83
N ASP A 34 6.09 15.22 9.77
CA ASP A 34 5.45 15.52 11.05
C ASP A 34 4.11 16.25 10.88
N LEU A 35 3.99 17.12 9.87
CA LEU A 35 2.73 17.80 9.56
C LEU A 35 1.67 16.83 9.01
N LEU A 36 2.08 15.87 8.17
CA LEU A 36 1.20 14.82 7.66
C LEU A 36 0.65 13.97 8.82
N LEU A 37 1.50 13.59 9.77
CA LEU A 37 1.10 12.82 10.95
C LEU A 37 0.19 13.61 11.90
N ARG A 38 0.41 14.92 12.05
CA ARG A 38 -0.50 15.79 12.82
C ARG A 38 -1.88 15.95 12.16
N SER A 39 -2.00 15.65 10.88
CA SER A 39 -3.22 15.77 10.08
C SER A 39 -3.77 14.40 9.65
N VAL A 40 -3.54 13.36 10.46
CA VAL A 40 -3.91 11.96 10.13
C VAL A 40 -5.38 11.79 9.75
N ASP A 41 -6.27 12.56 10.37
CA ASP A 41 -7.71 12.53 10.13
C ASP A 41 -8.16 13.23 8.83
N GLU A 42 -7.27 14.00 8.20
CA GLU A 42 -7.53 14.68 6.93
C GLU A 42 -7.21 13.80 5.71
N PHE A 43 -6.65 12.60 5.92
CA PHE A 43 -6.11 11.76 4.86
C PHE A 43 -6.66 10.32 4.86
N TRP A 44 -6.67 9.73 3.67
CA TRP A 44 -6.90 8.29 3.49
C TRP A 44 -5.57 7.57 3.42
N TRP A 45 -5.39 6.58 4.29
CA TRP A 45 -4.14 5.83 4.44
C TRP A 45 -4.29 4.41 3.91
N PHE A 46 -3.20 3.80 3.47
CA PHE A 46 -3.16 2.38 3.13
C PHE A 46 -1.73 1.86 3.31
N PRO A 47 -1.55 0.59 3.74
CA PRO A 47 -0.22 0.01 3.85
C PRO A 47 0.40 -0.20 2.47
N HIS A 48 1.68 0.14 2.37
CA HIS A 48 2.48 0.02 1.15
C HIS A 48 3.84 -0.64 1.41
N MET A 49 3.90 -1.54 2.40
CA MET A 49 5.11 -2.24 2.88
C MET A 49 6.16 -1.32 3.53
N TRP A 50 6.96 -1.90 4.41
CA TRP A 50 8.15 -1.26 4.96
C TRP A 50 9.27 -1.16 3.90
N SER A 51 10.00 -0.05 3.90
CA SER A 51 11.11 0.27 2.99
C SER A 51 10.78 0.12 1.50
N HIS A 52 9.51 0.27 1.12
CA HIS A 52 9.02 0.10 -0.25
C HIS A 52 9.49 -1.21 -0.92
N MET A 53 9.71 -2.26 -0.12
CA MET A 53 10.32 -3.49 -0.62
C MET A 53 9.37 -4.24 -1.55
N GLN A 54 9.88 -4.62 -2.73
CA GLN A 54 9.11 -5.35 -3.72
C GLN A 54 8.76 -6.76 -3.22
N PRO A 55 7.47 -7.10 -3.05
CA PRO A 55 7.07 -8.34 -2.41
C PRO A 55 7.49 -9.61 -3.18
N HIS A 56 7.65 -9.53 -4.50
CA HIS A 56 8.06 -10.68 -5.32
C HIS A 56 9.54 -11.08 -5.13
N LEU A 57 10.34 -10.25 -4.46
CA LEU A 57 11.74 -10.56 -4.10
C LEU A 57 11.83 -11.48 -2.88
N PHE A 58 10.74 -11.64 -2.13
CA PHE A 58 10.71 -12.53 -0.97
C PHE A 58 10.31 -13.94 -1.40
N HIS A 59 11.01 -14.94 -0.88
CA HIS A 59 10.72 -16.35 -1.19
C HIS A 59 9.90 -17.04 -0.08
N ASN A 60 9.81 -16.44 1.10
CA ASN A 60 9.11 -16.98 2.25
C ASN A 60 8.10 -15.96 2.80
N GLU A 61 6.98 -16.45 3.34
CA GLU A 61 5.93 -15.62 3.92
C GLU A 61 6.41 -14.88 5.18
N SER A 62 7.25 -15.51 6.00
CA SER A 62 7.70 -14.94 7.27
C SER A 62 8.37 -13.58 7.12
N SER A 63 9.27 -13.43 6.13
CA SER A 63 9.94 -12.16 5.87
C SER A 63 8.98 -11.07 5.41
N LEU A 64 7.95 -11.40 4.61
CA LEU A 64 6.89 -10.44 4.26
C LEU A 64 6.09 -10.02 5.48
N VAL A 65 5.76 -10.98 6.35
CA VAL A 65 5.03 -10.73 7.60
C VAL A 65 5.83 -9.81 8.52
N GLU A 66 7.12 -10.05 8.70
CA GLU A 66 8.01 -9.19 9.51
C GLU A 66 8.00 -7.75 9.01
N GLN A 67 8.18 -7.52 7.70
CA GLN A 67 8.12 -6.18 7.11
C GLN A 67 6.73 -5.53 7.26
N MET A 68 5.66 -6.31 7.10
CA MET A 68 4.30 -5.79 7.29
C MET A 68 3.99 -5.46 8.75
N ILE A 69 4.59 -6.16 9.72
CA ILE A 69 4.43 -5.87 11.15
C ILE A 69 5.09 -4.53 11.48
N LEU A 70 6.31 -4.29 11.01
CA LEU A 70 6.99 -2.99 11.19
C LEU A 70 6.13 -1.83 10.66
N ASN A 71 5.59 -2.00 9.44
CA ASN A 71 4.69 -1.01 8.82
C ASN A 71 3.41 -0.77 9.64
N LYS A 72 2.91 -1.82 10.30
CA LYS A 72 1.69 -1.75 11.12
C LYS A 72 1.95 -1.13 12.48
N GLU A 73 3.07 -1.45 13.11
CA GLU A 73 3.48 -0.88 14.39
C GLU A 73 3.65 0.63 14.27
N PHE A 74 4.35 1.10 13.22
CA PHE A 74 4.45 2.54 12.93
C PHE A 74 3.09 3.21 12.80
N ALA A 75 2.15 2.58 12.08
CA ALA A 75 0.80 3.13 11.91
C ALA A 75 0.06 3.22 13.25
N LEU A 76 0.18 2.21 14.11
CA LEU A 76 -0.46 2.20 15.43
C LEU A 76 0.15 3.24 16.37
N GLU A 77 1.47 3.42 16.36
CA GLU A 77 2.19 4.40 17.18
C GLU A 77 1.78 5.85 16.84
N HIS A 78 1.52 6.13 15.56
CA HIS A 78 1.15 7.46 15.08
C HIS A 78 -0.36 7.65 14.89
N GLY A 79 -1.19 6.71 15.35
CA GLY A 79 -2.65 6.82 15.29
C GLY A 79 -3.25 6.71 13.88
N ILE A 80 -2.49 6.21 12.89
CA ILE A 80 -2.96 5.98 11.53
C ILE A 80 -3.98 4.82 11.51
N PRO A 81 -5.14 4.97 10.83
CA PRO A 81 -6.14 3.90 10.73
C PRO A 81 -5.60 2.64 10.03
N THR A 82 -5.74 1.47 10.68
CA THR A 82 -5.21 0.19 10.16
C THR A 82 -6.28 -0.81 9.70
N ASN A 83 -7.57 -0.46 9.80
CA ASN A 83 -8.70 -1.36 9.57
C ASN A 83 -9.49 -1.06 8.28
N LEU A 84 -8.86 -0.40 7.30
CA LEU A 84 -9.50 -0.02 6.04
C LEU A 84 -9.67 -1.19 5.05
N GLY A 85 -8.92 -2.28 5.24
CA GLY A 85 -9.04 -3.50 4.43
C GLY A 85 -8.54 -3.37 2.99
N TYR A 86 -7.88 -2.27 2.65
CA TYR A 86 -7.30 -1.98 1.34
C TYR A 86 -5.78 -1.76 1.44
N ALA A 87 -5.03 -2.32 0.50
CA ALA A 87 -3.58 -2.17 0.41
C ALA A 87 -3.13 -2.08 -1.05
N VAL A 88 -1.96 -1.48 -1.28
CA VAL A 88 -1.29 -1.48 -2.59
C VAL A 88 0.10 -2.07 -2.40
N ALA A 89 0.53 -2.96 -3.28
CA ALA A 89 1.89 -3.49 -3.24
C ALA A 89 2.89 -2.51 -3.86
N PRO A 90 4.12 -2.36 -3.32
CA PRO A 90 5.20 -1.63 -3.98
C PRO A 90 5.38 -2.05 -5.43
N HIS A 91 5.45 -1.06 -6.30
CA HIS A 91 5.54 -1.24 -7.76
C HIS A 91 4.41 -2.11 -8.35
N HIS A 92 3.28 -2.26 -7.66
CA HIS A 92 2.18 -3.19 -7.99
C HIS A 92 2.60 -4.65 -8.13
N SER A 93 3.82 -4.97 -7.70
CA SER A 93 4.43 -6.25 -7.97
C SER A 93 3.88 -7.33 -7.04
N GLY A 94 3.87 -8.58 -7.51
CA GLY A 94 3.30 -9.70 -6.75
C GLY A 94 1.76 -9.70 -6.64
N VAL A 95 1.07 -8.60 -6.97
CA VAL A 95 -0.38 -8.61 -7.20
C VAL A 95 -0.65 -9.37 -8.49
N TYR A 96 0.09 -9.00 -9.55
CA TYR A 96 0.28 -9.83 -10.72
C TYR A 96 1.71 -9.72 -11.31
N PRO A 97 2.36 -10.82 -11.77
CA PRO A 97 2.00 -12.22 -11.52
C PRO A 97 1.77 -12.49 -10.05
N VAL A 98 0.77 -13.32 -9.75
CA VAL A 98 0.36 -13.53 -8.36
C VAL A 98 1.52 -14.14 -7.57
N HIS A 99 1.93 -13.44 -6.53
CA HIS A 99 2.86 -13.93 -5.52
C HIS A 99 2.06 -14.38 -4.30
N ILE A 100 1.90 -15.69 -4.13
CA ILE A 100 0.96 -16.29 -3.18
C ILE A 100 1.24 -15.83 -1.74
N GLN A 101 2.51 -15.74 -1.36
CA GLN A 101 2.92 -15.34 -0.02
C GLN A 101 2.47 -13.91 0.33
N LEU A 102 2.41 -13.00 -0.64
CA LEU A 102 1.92 -11.63 -0.44
C LEU A 102 0.47 -11.62 0.04
N TYR A 103 -0.40 -12.36 -0.65
CA TYR A 103 -1.82 -12.43 -0.30
C TYR A 103 -2.06 -13.12 1.04
N ALA A 104 -1.24 -14.12 1.39
CA ALA A 104 -1.30 -14.76 2.71
C ALA A 104 -0.90 -13.78 3.83
N ALA A 105 0.24 -13.11 3.67
CA ALA A 105 0.75 -12.13 4.63
C ALA A 105 -0.20 -10.94 4.81
N TRP A 106 -0.75 -10.40 3.72
CA TRP A 106 -1.73 -9.31 3.76
C TRP A 106 -2.98 -9.65 4.57
N LYS A 107 -3.56 -10.84 4.38
CA LYS A 107 -4.70 -11.26 5.20
C LYS A 107 -4.31 -11.42 6.66
N LYS A 108 -3.15 -12.01 6.92
CA LYS A 108 -2.68 -12.33 8.28
C LYS A 108 -2.38 -11.08 9.10
N VAL A 109 -1.65 -10.12 8.55
CA VAL A 109 -1.18 -8.95 9.28
C VAL A 109 -2.19 -7.80 9.23
N TRP A 110 -2.76 -7.55 8.05
CA TRP A 110 -3.57 -6.37 7.78
C TRP A 110 -5.07 -6.66 7.60
N GLY A 111 -5.46 -7.93 7.43
CA GLY A 111 -6.85 -8.27 7.15
C GLY A 111 -7.34 -7.73 5.80
N ILE A 112 -6.45 -7.62 4.80
CA ILE A 112 -6.79 -7.05 3.49
C ILE A 112 -7.85 -7.88 2.78
N GLN A 113 -8.81 -7.18 2.19
CA GLN A 113 -9.90 -7.73 1.41
C GLN A 113 -9.89 -7.21 -0.03
N VAL A 114 -9.30 -6.03 -0.26
CA VAL A 114 -9.25 -5.37 -1.57
C VAL A 114 -7.85 -4.87 -1.85
N THR A 115 -7.42 -4.95 -3.10
CA THR A 115 -6.17 -4.32 -3.58
C THR A 115 -6.37 -3.83 -5.01
N SER A 116 -5.38 -3.09 -5.53
CA SER A 116 -5.35 -2.64 -6.91
C SER A 116 -4.00 -2.91 -7.55
N THR A 117 -4.02 -3.18 -8.86
CA THR A 117 -2.82 -3.26 -9.70
C THR A 117 -2.95 -2.34 -10.89
N GLU A 118 -1.85 -1.71 -11.27
CA GLU A 118 -1.74 -0.96 -12.52
C GLU A 118 -1.57 -1.89 -13.74
N GLU A 119 -1.04 -3.09 -13.52
CA GLU A 119 -0.57 -3.95 -14.61
C GLU A 119 -1.24 -5.32 -14.54
N TYR A 120 -2.20 -5.60 -15.45
CA TYR A 120 -2.56 -6.98 -15.74
C TYR A 120 -3.37 -7.31 -17.02
N PRO A 121 -3.02 -8.36 -17.83
CA PRO A 121 -1.68 -8.88 -18.19
C PRO A 121 -0.91 -7.96 -19.16
N HIS A 122 -1.60 -6.95 -19.67
CA HIS A 122 -1.09 -5.85 -20.47
C HIS A 122 -1.84 -4.61 -20.03
N LEU A 123 -1.26 -3.42 -20.26
CA LEU A 123 -2.00 -2.16 -20.15
C LEU A 123 -3.19 -2.16 -21.12
N LYS A 124 -4.37 -2.44 -20.58
CA LYS A 124 -5.62 -2.38 -21.33
C LYS A 124 -6.26 -1.00 -21.15
N PRO A 125 -6.93 -0.46 -22.17
CA PRO A 125 -7.83 0.68 -21.98
C PRO A 125 -8.84 0.41 -20.86
N ALA A 126 -9.22 1.42 -20.08
CA ALA A 126 -10.05 1.28 -18.88
C ALA A 126 -11.29 0.38 -19.08
N ARG A 127 -11.98 0.50 -20.23
CA ARG A 127 -13.16 -0.30 -20.58
C ARG A 127 -12.93 -1.81 -20.75
N TYR A 128 -11.67 -2.25 -20.88
CA TYR A 128 -11.30 -3.66 -21.06
C TYR A 128 -10.52 -4.25 -19.89
N ARG A 129 -10.24 -3.44 -18.86
CA ARG A 129 -9.61 -3.92 -17.63
C ARG A 129 -10.61 -4.80 -16.89
N LYS A 130 -10.15 -5.94 -16.38
CA LYS A 130 -10.98 -6.86 -15.59
C LYS A 130 -10.23 -7.16 -14.30
N GLY A 131 -10.90 -6.93 -13.18
CA GLY A 131 -10.41 -7.40 -11.89
C GLY A 131 -10.46 -8.92 -11.79
N PHE A 132 -9.85 -9.45 -10.74
CA PHE A 132 -9.91 -10.86 -10.39
C PHE A 132 -9.97 -11.03 -8.87
N ILE A 133 -10.26 -12.24 -8.42
CA ILE A 133 -10.23 -12.58 -7.00
C ILE A 133 -9.16 -13.65 -6.82
N HIS A 134 -8.23 -13.40 -5.90
CA HIS A 134 -7.23 -14.40 -5.50
C HIS A 134 -7.16 -14.47 -3.98
N ASN A 135 -7.17 -15.68 -3.44
CA ASN A 135 -7.10 -15.93 -1.99
C ASN A 135 -8.16 -15.15 -1.17
N SER A 136 -9.35 -14.93 -1.74
CA SER A 136 -10.44 -14.09 -1.20
C SER A 136 -10.15 -12.59 -1.12
N ILE A 137 -9.09 -12.10 -1.76
CA ILE A 137 -8.83 -10.66 -1.96
C ILE A 137 -9.31 -10.27 -3.35
N MET A 138 -10.12 -9.21 -3.42
CA MET A 138 -10.60 -8.62 -4.67
C MET A 138 -9.54 -7.68 -5.24
N VAL A 139 -9.13 -7.92 -6.49
CA VAL A 139 -8.14 -7.11 -7.18
C VAL A 139 -8.82 -6.25 -8.22
N SER A 140 -8.76 -4.94 -8.03
CA SER A 140 -9.16 -3.96 -9.04
C SER A 140 -8.03 -3.73 -10.04
N ALA A 141 -8.32 -3.89 -11.33
CA ALA A 141 -7.41 -3.47 -12.41
C ALA A 141 -7.57 -1.96 -12.74
N TYR A 142 -8.35 -1.22 -11.95
CA TYR A 142 -8.48 0.22 -12.04
C TYR A 142 -7.61 0.84 -10.96
N PHE A 143 -6.39 1.23 -11.31
CA PHE A 143 -5.70 2.24 -10.54
C PHE A 143 -6.20 3.62 -10.99
N CYS A 144 -6.54 4.46 -10.03
CA CYS A 144 -6.68 5.90 -10.23
C CYS A 144 -5.26 6.46 -10.05
N ALA A 145 -4.60 6.79 -11.16
CA ALA A 145 -3.39 7.59 -11.12
C ALA A 145 -3.75 9.03 -10.70
#